data_AF-Q01384-F1
#
_entry.id   AF-Q01384-F1
#
_cell.length_a   1.000
_cell.length_b   1.000
_cell.length_c   1.000
_cell.angle_alpha   90.00
_cell.angle_beta   90.00
_cell.angle_gamma   90.00
#
_symmetry.space_group_name_H-M   'P 1'
#
loop_
_entity.id
_entity.type
_entity.pdbx_description
1 polymer ?
#
loop_
_entity_poly.entity_id
_entity_poly.type
_entity_poly.pdbx_seq_one_letter_code
_entity_poly.pdbx_strand_id
1 'polypeptide(L)'
;MKLLVLCIFAMMATLAMSRRWNFVTPREVNKAFEVALKVQIIAGFDRTLVKWLRAHGRSLSHVQKKALYFVNRRYMQTHWANYMLWVNKKIDALGRTAVVADYTRLGAEIGRRIDMDYFYNFLKGRNMIPKYLPYMEEINRMRSADIPIRYRGK
;
A
#
# COMPACT_ATOMS: atom_id res chain seq x y z
N MET A 1 -40.05 13.43 -12.85
CA MET A 1 -38.69 13.23 -12.30
C MET A 1 -38.62 12.42 -10.99
N LYS A 2 -39.73 11.91 -10.43
CA LYS A 2 -39.71 11.12 -9.17
C LYS A 2 -39.37 9.62 -9.35
N LEU A 3 -39.68 9.04 -10.52
CA LEU A 3 -39.41 7.63 -10.84
C LEU A 3 -37.92 7.30 -11.00
N LEU A 4 -37.13 8.22 -11.57
CA LEU A 4 -35.70 8.00 -11.85
C LEU A 4 -34.87 7.97 -10.56
N VAL A 5 -35.26 8.75 -9.56
CA VAL A 5 -34.64 8.77 -8.22
C VAL A 5 -34.88 7.46 -7.47
N LEU A 6 -36.09 6.89 -7.58
CA LEU A 6 -36.42 5.59 -7.00
C LEU A 6 -35.63 4.43 -7.62
N CYS A 7 -35.39 4.45 -8.95
CA CYS A 7 -34.56 3.44 -9.62
C CYS A 7 -33.08 3.52 -9.20
N ILE A 8 -32.53 4.73 -9.05
CA ILE A 8 -31.15 4.92 -8.58
C ILE A 8 -31.00 4.47 -7.12
N PHE A 9 -31.97 4.78 -6.26
CA PHE A 9 -31.97 4.31 -4.86
C PHE A 9 -32.10 2.79 -4.76
N ALA A 10 -32.95 2.16 -5.58
CA ALA A 10 -33.06 0.71 -5.63
C ALA A 10 -31.76 0.05 -6.07
N MET A 11 -31.10 0.57 -7.13
CA MET A 11 -29.81 0.04 -7.60
C MET A 11 -28.69 0.20 -6.56
N MET A 12 -28.65 1.33 -5.83
CA MET A 12 -27.68 1.55 -4.76
C MET A 12 -27.92 0.62 -3.56
N ALA A 13 -29.18 0.32 -3.23
CA ALA A 13 -29.51 -0.67 -2.21
C ALA A 13 -29.12 -2.09 -2.64
N THR A 14 -29.31 -2.46 -3.92
CA THR A 14 -28.89 -3.78 -4.43
C THR A 14 -27.37 -3.93 -4.50
N LEU A 15 -26.63 -2.86 -4.84
CA LEU A 15 -25.17 -2.84 -4.82
C LEU A 15 -24.59 -2.87 -3.39
N ALA A 16 -25.29 -2.27 -2.42
CA ALA A 16 -24.93 -2.34 -1.00
C ALA A 16 -25.21 -3.72 -0.39
N MET A 17 -26.30 -4.39 -0.80
CA MET A 17 -26.67 -5.72 -0.29
C MET A 17 -25.98 -6.90 -1.00
N SER A 18 -25.58 -6.75 -2.26
CA SER A 18 -24.83 -7.79 -3.01
C SER A 18 -23.35 -7.87 -2.64
N ARG A 19 -22.83 -6.87 -1.93
CA ARG A 19 -21.48 -6.85 -1.35
C ARG A 19 -21.51 -7.32 0.11
N ARG A 20 -21.92 -8.57 0.35
CA ARG A 20 -21.53 -9.26 1.60
C ARG A 20 -20.04 -9.56 1.54
N TRP A 21 -19.22 -8.61 2.00
CA TRP A 21 -17.82 -8.87 2.32
C TRP A 21 -17.80 -9.59 3.66
N ASN A 22 -17.66 -10.92 3.64
CA ASN A 22 -17.25 -11.62 4.85
C ASN A 22 -15.87 -11.08 5.24
N PHE A 23 -15.77 -10.46 6.42
CA PHE A 23 -14.49 -10.02 6.94
C PHE A 23 -13.63 -11.26 7.20
N VAL A 24 -12.63 -11.48 6.35
CA VAL A 24 -11.65 -12.55 6.54
C VAL A 24 -10.50 -11.96 7.36
N THR A 25 -10.34 -12.41 8.59
CA THR A 25 -9.24 -11.96 9.44
C THR A 25 -7.90 -12.34 8.80
N PRO A 26 -7.00 -11.37 8.52
CA PRO A 26 -5.67 -11.68 8.02
C PRO A 26 -4.94 -12.60 9.00
N ARG A 27 -4.47 -13.75 8.53
CA ARG A 27 -3.55 -14.59 9.31
C ARG A 27 -2.21 -13.87 9.44
N GLU A 28 -1.65 -13.91 10.64
CA GLU A 28 -0.25 -13.52 10.84
C GLU A 28 0.62 -14.48 10.02
N VAL A 29 1.55 -13.94 9.23
CA VAL A 29 2.46 -14.76 8.43
C VAL A 29 3.77 -14.94 9.17
N ASN A 30 4.49 -16.02 8.86
CA ASN A 30 5.85 -16.24 9.35
C ASN A 30 6.70 -14.99 9.11
N LYS A 31 7.55 -14.62 10.07
CA LYS A 31 8.40 -13.42 10.00
C LYS A 31 9.21 -13.33 8.70
N ALA A 32 9.75 -14.45 8.20
CA ALA A 32 10.49 -14.47 6.95
C ALA A 32 9.63 -14.05 5.74
N PHE A 33 8.36 -14.42 5.74
CA PHE A 33 7.39 -14.05 4.70
C PHE A 33 6.99 -12.57 4.81
N GLU A 34 6.77 -12.07 6.03
CA GLU A 34 6.54 -10.65 6.29
C GLU A 34 7.71 -9.79 5.78
N VAL A 35 8.95 -10.18 6.11
CA VAL A 35 10.15 -9.46 5.68
C VAL A 35 10.27 -9.47 4.16
N ALA A 36 10.07 -10.61 3.50
CA ALA A 36 10.12 -10.73 2.04
C ALA A 36 9.13 -9.79 1.35
N LEU A 37 7.90 -9.70 1.86
CA LEU A 37 6.89 -8.76 1.38
C LEU A 37 7.33 -7.31 1.56
N LYS A 38 7.69 -6.91 2.80
CA LYS A 38 8.04 -5.50 3.11
C LYS A 38 9.21 -5.00 2.27
N VAL A 39 10.26 -5.80 2.16
CA VAL A 39 11.46 -5.44 1.40
C VAL A 39 11.12 -5.19 -0.06
N GLN A 40 10.33 -6.07 -0.70
CA GLN A 40 10.00 -5.93 -2.11
C GLN A 40 8.98 -4.82 -2.39
N ILE A 41 8.01 -4.60 -1.50
CA ILE A 41 7.03 -3.52 -1.63
C ILE A 41 7.73 -2.16 -1.56
N ILE A 42 8.53 -1.92 -0.51
CA ILE A 42 9.26 -0.66 -0.34
C ILE A 42 10.25 -0.43 -1.48
N ALA A 43 11.01 -1.47 -1.88
CA ALA A 43 11.92 -1.34 -3.02
C ALA A 43 11.19 -1.00 -4.33
N GLY A 44 9.97 -1.52 -4.53
CA GLY A 44 9.10 -1.16 -5.65
C GLY A 44 8.69 0.31 -5.62
N PHE A 45 8.13 0.77 -4.50
CA PHE A 45 7.68 2.15 -4.33
C PHE A 45 8.85 3.14 -4.44
N ASP A 46 10.01 2.84 -3.85
CA ASP A 46 11.18 3.71 -3.90
C ASP A 46 11.76 3.81 -5.31
N ARG A 47 11.72 2.72 -6.11
CA ARG A 47 12.08 2.80 -7.54
C ARG A 47 11.13 3.70 -8.32
N THR A 48 9.82 3.63 -8.05
CA THR A 48 8.83 4.53 -8.66
C THR A 48 9.08 5.98 -8.24
N LEU A 49 9.36 6.23 -6.96
CA LEU A 49 9.72 7.55 -6.45
C LEU A 49 10.98 8.11 -7.12
N VAL A 50 12.03 7.31 -7.28
CA VAL A 50 13.26 7.75 -7.96
C VAL A 50 12.99 8.14 -9.41
N LYS A 51 12.17 7.35 -10.14
CA LYS A 51 11.76 7.71 -11.51
C LYS A 51 10.98 9.01 -11.53
N TRP A 52 10.00 9.17 -10.65
CA TRP A 52 9.18 10.37 -10.55
C TRP A 52 9.99 11.62 -10.18
N LEU A 53 10.95 11.50 -9.25
CA LEU A 53 11.83 12.58 -8.83
C LEU A 53 12.75 13.07 -9.94
N ARG A 54 13.08 12.25 -10.94
CA ARG A 54 13.83 12.72 -12.13
C ARG A 54 13.03 13.75 -12.93
N ALA A 55 11.70 13.59 -13.00
CA ALA A 55 10.81 14.52 -13.70
C ALA A 55 10.38 15.71 -12.81
N HIS A 56 10.08 15.47 -11.53
CA HIS A 56 9.41 16.45 -10.67
C HIS A 56 10.24 16.95 -9.48
N GLY A 57 11.43 16.39 -9.26
CA GLY A 57 12.22 16.64 -8.04
C GLY A 57 13.01 17.94 -8.03
N ARG A 58 13.10 18.68 -9.14
CA ARG A 58 13.85 19.95 -9.21
C ARG A 58 13.24 21.03 -8.32
N SER A 59 11.92 21.12 -8.25
CA SER A 59 11.20 22.12 -7.45
C SER A 59 10.95 21.70 -5.99
N LEU A 60 11.47 20.54 -5.57
CA LEU A 60 11.25 19.99 -4.23
C LEU A 60 12.49 20.17 -3.36
N SER A 61 12.28 20.63 -2.14
CA SER A 61 13.33 20.68 -1.12
C SER A 61 13.79 19.28 -0.71
N HIS A 62 14.96 19.19 -0.08
CA HIS A 62 15.48 17.93 0.44
C HIS A 62 14.54 17.26 1.44
N VAL A 63 13.92 18.07 2.32
CA VAL A 63 12.96 17.57 3.33
C VAL A 63 11.67 17.07 2.69
N GLN A 64 11.19 17.67 1.59
CA GLN A 64 10.05 17.15 0.83
C GLN A 64 10.36 15.81 0.17
N LYS A 65 11.58 15.64 -0.37
CA LYS A 65 12.02 14.36 -0.93
C LYS A 65 12.06 13.27 0.15
N LYS A 66 12.62 13.57 1.33
CA LYS A 66 12.58 12.66 2.49
C LYS A 66 11.16 12.34 2.95
N ALA A 67 10.25 13.31 2.93
CA ALA A 67 8.85 13.09 3.27
C ALA A 67 8.17 12.10 2.30
N LEU A 68 8.50 12.12 1.01
CA LEU A 68 7.96 11.15 0.04
C LEU A 68 8.46 9.71 0.27
N TYR A 69 9.72 9.55 0.69
CA TYR A 69 10.22 8.24 1.15
C TYR A 69 9.48 7.74 2.40
N PHE A 70 9.11 8.64 3.30
CA PHE A 70 8.27 8.30 4.45
C PHE A 70 6.85 7.92 4.01
N VAL A 71 6.28 8.64 3.05
CA VAL A 71 4.96 8.34 2.48
C VAL A 71 4.91 6.91 1.94
N ASN A 72 5.94 6.43 1.24
CA ASN A 72 6.00 5.04 0.79
C ASN A 72 5.89 4.03 1.93
N ARG A 73 6.69 4.23 2.98
CA ARG A 73 6.69 3.37 4.16
C ARG A 73 5.35 3.39 4.88
N ARG A 74 4.77 4.58 5.07
CA ARG A 74 3.47 4.76 5.69
C ARG A 74 2.34 4.15 4.85
N TYR A 75 2.39 4.32 3.54
CA TYR A 75 1.40 3.76 2.61
C TYR A 75 1.37 2.23 2.70
N MET A 76 2.55 1.59 2.76
CA MET A 76 2.62 0.14 3.01
C MET A 76 1.97 -0.26 4.33
N GLN A 77 2.25 0.47 5.42
CA GLN A 77 1.67 0.18 6.74
C GLN A 77 0.15 0.26 6.74
N THR A 78 -0.43 1.31 6.13
CA THR A 78 -1.88 1.53 6.13
C THR A 78 -2.64 0.57 5.21
N HIS A 79 -1.99 0.09 4.14
CA HIS A 79 -2.60 -0.86 3.19
C HIS A 79 -2.25 -2.32 3.49
N TRP A 80 -1.47 -2.60 4.54
CA TRP A 80 -0.97 -3.94 4.85
C TRP A 80 -2.10 -4.97 4.95
N ALA A 81 -3.19 -4.67 5.66
CA ALA A 81 -4.33 -5.59 5.79
C ALA A 81 -4.95 -5.93 4.42
N ASN A 82 -5.10 -4.94 3.53
CA ASN A 82 -5.62 -5.15 2.18
C ASN A 82 -4.66 -5.99 1.32
N TYR A 83 -3.35 -5.75 1.44
CA TYR A 83 -2.34 -6.58 0.78
C TYR A 83 -2.41 -8.01 1.30
N MET A 84 -2.57 -8.22 2.60
CA MET A 84 -2.65 -9.55 3.20
C MET A 84 -3.89 -10.34 2.74
N LEU A 85 -5.04 -9.69 2.53
CA LEU A 85 -6.20 -10.36 1.93
C LEU A 85 -5.87 -10.90 0.53
N TRP A 86 -5.21 -10.09 -0.30
CA TRP A 86 -4.82 -10.48 -1.65
C TRP A 86 -3.71 -11.54 -1.65
N VAL A 87 -2.70 -11.39 -0.79
CA VAL A 87 -1.61 -12.35 -0.62
C VAL A 87 -2.15 -13.71 -0.17
N ASN A 88 -3.01 -13.75 0.85
CA ASN A 88 -3.60 -15.00 1.34
C ASN A 88 -4.37 -15.71 0.23
N LYS A 89 -5.20 -15.00 -0.53
CA LYS A 89 -5.90 -15.57 -1.69
C LYS A 89 -4.94 -16.17 -2.74
N LYS A 90 -3.81 -15.51 -3.00
CA LYS A 90 -2.80 -15.99 -3.96
C LYS A 90 -2.02 -17.19 -3.44
N ILE A 91 -1.74 -17.24 -2.14
CA ILE A 91 -1.06 -18.35 -1.48
C ILE A 91 -1.97 -19.58 -1.39
N ASP A 92 -3.24 -19.41 -1.00
CA ASP A 92 -4.22 -20.49 -0.92
C ASP A 92 -4.44 -21.16 -2.30
N ALA A 93 -4.35 -20.37 -3.37
CA ALA A 93 -4.47 -20.86 -4.74
C ALA A 93 -3.24 -21.64 -5.26
N LEU A 94 -2.14 -21.76 -4.50
CA LEU A 94 -0.94 -22.47 -4.96
C LEU A 94 -1.09 -23.99 -4.99
N GLY A 95 -1.99 -24.56 -4.16
CA GLY A 95 -2.15 -26.02 -4.03
C GLY A 95 -0.92 -26.73 -3.43
N ARG A 96 0.03 -25.99 -2.85
CA ARG A 96 1.23 -26.49 -2.16
C ARG A 96 1.60 -25.59 -1.00
N THR A 97 2.46 -26.07 -0.10
CA THR A 97 3.05 -25.24 0.95
C THR A 97 3.83 -24.08 0.32
N ALA A 98 3.56 -22.86 0.78
CA ALA A 98 4.24 -21.66 0.33
C ALA A 98 5.67 -21.56 0.86
N VAL A 99 6.55 -20.96 0.08
CA VAL A 99 7.95 -20.69 0.44
C VAL A 99 8.25 -19.19 0.38
N VAL A 100 9.39 -18.76 0.93
CA VAL A 100 9.79 -17.33 0.97
C VAL A 100 9.80 -16.69 -0.43
N ALA A 101 10.15 -17.45 -1.46
CA ALA A 101 10.16 -16.98 -2.85
C ALA A 101 8.76 -16.58 -3.36
N ASP A 102 7.70 -17.25 -2.90
CA ASP A 102 6.32 -16.90 -3.26
C ASP A 102 5.96 -15.52 -2.73
N TYR A 103 6.26 -15.25 -1.46
CA TYR A 103 6.06 -13.96 -0.82
C TYR A 103 6.94 -12.87 -1.42
N THR A 104 8.18 -13.21 -1.80
CA THR A 104 9.07 -12.29 -2.53
C THR A 104 8.45 -11.87 -3.86
N ARG A 105 7.93 -12.83 -4.64
CA ARG A 105 7.27 -12.57 -5.92
C ARG A 105 6.02 -11.71 -5.75
N LEU A 106 5.18 -12.02 -4.77
CA LEU A 106 3.95 -11.26 -4.48
C LEU A 106 4.26 -9.84 -3.99
N GLY A 107 5.26 -9.66 -3.12
CA GLY A 107 5.70 -8.34 -2.67
C GLY A 107 6.24 -7.49 -3.82
N ALA A 108 7.00 -8.10 -4.73
CA ALA A 108 7.50 -7.42 -5.92
C ALA A 108 6.37 -7.06 -6.89
N GLU A 109 5.33 -7.89 -6.99
CA GLU A 109 4.13 -7.58 -7.77
C GLU A 109 3.39 -6.38 -7.19
N ILE A 110 3.13 -6.35 -5.88
CA ILE A 110 2.50 -5.21 -5.18
C ILE A 110 3.32 -3.93 -5.40
N GLY A 111 4.63 -4.00 -5.15
CA GLY A 111 5.55 -2.87 -5.30
C GLY A 111 5.65 -2.30 -6.72
N ARG A 112 5.29 -3.08 -7.76
CA ARG A 112 5.26 -2.63 -9.16
C ARG A 112 3.88 -2.17 -9.62
N ARG A 113 2.80 -2.79 -9.15
CA ARG A 113 1.45 -2.57 -9.68
C ARG A 113 0.73 -1.39 -9.05
N ILE A 114 1.13 -0.97 -7.85
CA ILE A 114 0.55 0.21 -7.20
C ILE A 114 1.17 1.45 -7.82
N ASP A 115 0.30 2.27 -8.40
CA ASP A 115 0.68 3.53 -9.04
C ASP A 115 0.92 4.63 -7.98
N MET A 116 2.10 4.57 -7.35
CA MET A 116 2.51 5.59 -6.41
C MET A 116 2.78 6.95 -7.08
N ASP A 117 3.05 6.98 -8.39
CA ASP A 117 3.25 8.22 -9.16
C ASP A 117 2.00 9.10 -9.10
N TYR A 118 0.82 8.50 -9.31
CA TYR A 118 -0.47 9.19 -9.13
C TYR A 118 -0.57 9.87 -7.76
N PHE A 119 -0.17 9.18 -6.68
CA PHE A 119 -0.22 9.75 -5.34
C PHE A 119 0.82 10.86 -5.14
N TYR A 120 2.03 10.73 -5.67
CA TYR A 120 3.03 11.80 -5.62
C TYR A 120 2.57 13.06 -6.37
N ASN A 121 1.98 12.89 -7.55
CA ASN A 121 1.39 13.99 -8.32
C ASN A 121 0.28 14.69 -7.54
N PHE A 122 -0.59 13.93 -6.88
CA PHE A 122 -1.63 14.50 -6.00
C PHE A 122 -1.01 15.34 -4.87
N LEU A 123 -0.04 14.79 -4.13
CA LEU A 123 0.60 15.50 -3.01
C LEU A 123 1.33 16.76 -3.48
N LYS A 124 2.09 16.70 -4.57
CA LYS A 124 2.79 17.86 -5.13
C LYS A 124 1.81 18.89 -5.69
N GLY A 125 0.87 18.46 -6.52
CA GLY A 125 -0.08 19.35 -7.21
C GLY A 125 -1.04 20.07 -6.28
N ARG A 126 -1.29 19.53 -5.08
CA ARG A 126 -2.13 20.15 -4.05
C ARG A 126 -1.33 20.82 -2.92
N ASN A 127 0.01 20.90 -3.02
CA ASN A 127 0.88 21.39 -1.95
C ASN A 127 0.67 20.65 -0.59
N MET A 128 0.36 19.35 -0.67
CA MET A 128 0.05 18.49 0.48
C MET A 128 1.19 17.53 0.83
N ILE A 129 2.41 17.74 0.32
CA ILE A 129 3.57 16.96 0.79
C ILE A 129 3.74 17.22 2.30
N PRO A 130 3.70 16.18 3.16
CA PRO A 130 3.72 16.37 4.60
C PRO A 130 4.96 17.16 5.07
N LYS A 131 4.78 17.99 6.10
CA LYS A 131 5.93 18.56 6.82
C LYS A 131 6.75 17.42 7.42
N TYR A 132 8.06 17.41 7.17
CA TYR A 132 8.94 16.34 7.61
C TYR A 132 9.23 16.46 9.10
N LEU A 133 8.78 15.49 9.88
CA LEU A 133 8.86 15.48 11.34
C LEU A 133 9.84 14.39 11.84
N PRO A 134 10.38 14.49 13.07
CA PRO A 134 11.36 13.53 13.59
C PRO A 134 10.92 12.06 13.52
N TYR A 135 9.65 11.74 13.81
CA TYR A 135 9.15 10.35 13.70
C TYR A 135 9.16 9.81 12.27
N MET A 136 9.06 10.69 11.26
CA MET A 136 9.18 10.30 9.85
C MET A 136 10.62 9.92 9.52
N GLU A 137 11.58 10.62 10.11
CA GLU A 137 12.99 10.31 9.98
C GLU A 137 13.36 8.99 10.65
N GLU A 138 12.83 8.73 11.84
CA GLU A 138 12.99 7.44 12.53
C GLU A 138 12.54 6.29 11.62
N ILE A 139 11.33 6.38 11.06
CA ILE A 139 10.79 5.38 10.13
C ILE A 139 11.63 5.27 8.85
N ASN A 140 12.13 6.39 8.32
CA ASN A 140 12.98 6.38 7.14
C ASN A 140 14.34 5.71 7.38
N ARG A 141 14.89 5.80 8.59
CA ARG A 141 16.17 5.20 8.98
C ARG A 141 16.07 3.70 9.28
N MET A 142 14.87 3.17 9.54
CA MET A 142 14.66 1.73 9.69
C MET A 142 15.01 0.98 8.40
N ARG A 143 15.58 -0.22 8.54
CA ARG A 143 15.63 -1.17 7.42
C ARG A 143 14.20 -1.54 7.06
N SER A 144 13.91 -1.76 5.76
CA SER A 144 12.56 -2.13 5.32
C SER A 144 12.00 -3.38 6.03
N ALA A 145 12.89 -4.29 6.42
CA ALA A 145 12.57 -5.48 7.19
C ALA A 145 12.01 -5.20 8.61
N ASP A 146 12.36 -4.06 9.19
CA ASP A 146 12.06 -3.73 10.60
C ASP A 146 10.88 -2.76 10.75
N ILE A 147 10.38 -2.20 9.63
CA ILE A 147 9.20 -1.31 9.65
C ILE A 147 8.01 -2.05 10.28
N PRO A 148 7.40 -1.52 11.36
CA PRO A 148 6.32 -2.20 12.05
C PRO A 148 5.05 -2.21 11.19
N ILE A 149 4.36 -3.35 11.15
CA ILE A 149 3.05 -3.48 10.49
C ILE A 149 2.03 -3.99 11.52
N ARG A 150 0.74 -3.75 11.25
CA ARG A 150 -0.36 -4.26 12.07
C ARG A 150 -1.21 -5.18 11.22
N TYR A 151 -1.42 -6.42 11.68
CA TYR A 151 -2.31 -7.37 11.01
C TYR A 151 -3.79 -7.10 11.29
N ARG A 152 -4.09 -6.47 12.43
CA ARG A 152 -5.45 -6.07 12.81
C ARG A 152 -5.62 -4.56 12.74
N GLY A 153 -6.74 -4.12 12.15
CA GLY A 153 -7.24 -2.77 12.39
C GLY A 153 -7.71 -2.68 13.84
N LYS A 154 -6.97 -1.96 14.67
CA LYS A 154 -7.54 -1.22 15.80
C LYS A 154 -7.45 0.24 15.42
#